data_AF-A0A951G2D2-F1
#
_entry.id   AF-A0A951G2D2-F1
#
_cell.length_a   1.000
_cell.length_b   1.000
_cell.length_c   1.000
_cell.angle_alpha   90.00
_cell.angle_beta   90.00
_cell.angle_gamma   90.00
#
_symmetry.space_group_name_H-M   'P 1'
#
loop_
_entity.id
_entity.type
_entity.pdbx_description
1 polymer ?
#
loop_
_entity_poly.entity_id
_entity_poly.type
_entity_poly.pdbx_seq_one_letter_code
_entity_poly.pdbx_strand_id
1 'polypeptide(L)' 'GKVLLIAPRSRAGSFAAAARAALENLARTLSVEWARYGVTAVAVAPGVRTSDGELAELVCFLVSQAGDYFSGCVFELVER' A
#
# COMPACT_ATOMS: atom_id res chain seq x y z
N GLY A 1 3.40 -15.13 -0.87
CA GLY A 1 3.33 -14.18 -2.00
C GLY A 1 3.11 -12.77 -1.49
N LYS A 2 3.23 -11.76 -2.34
CA LYS A 2 3.13 -10.34 -1.96
C LYS A 2 2.18 -9.60 -2.90
N VAL A 3 1.29 -8.80 -2.34
CA VAL A 3 0.38 -7.91 -3.10
C VAL A 3 0.52 -6.50 -2.54
N LEU A 4 0.86 -5.57 -3.41
CA LEU A 4 0.97 -4.15 -3.09
C LEU A 4 -0.07 -3.36 -3.87
N LEU A 5 -0.88 -2.60 -3.13
CA LEU A 5 -1.93 -1.74 -3.66
C LEU A 5 -1.45 -0.29 -3.59
N ILE A 6 -1.00 0.26 -4.70
CA ILE A 6 -0.52 1.64 -4.77
C ILE A 6 -1.72 2.57 -5.01
N ALA A 7 -2.03 3.41 -4.02
CA ALA A 7 -3.12 4.37 -4.14
C ALA A 7 -2.74 5.56 -5.04
N PRO A 8 -3.74 6.21 -5.67
CA PRO A 8 -3.50 7.47 -6.35
C PRO A 8 -2.91 8.50 -5.38
N ARG A 9 -2.02 9.36 -5.89
CA ARG A 9 -1.56 10.53 -5.14
C ARG A 9 -2.75 11.40 -4.72
N SER A 10 -2.66 12.06 -3.58
CA SER A 10 -3.79 12.80 -2.97
C SER A 10 -4.46 13.87 -3.87
N ARG A 11 -3.81 14.33 -4.95
CA ARG A 11 -4.34 15.31 -5.93
C ARG A 11 -4.62 14.72 -7.32
N ALA A 12 -4.66 13.40 -7.47
CA ALA A 12 -4.81 12.73 -8.77
C ALA A 12 -6.20 12.87 -9.41
N GLY A 13 -7.20 13.43 -8.71
CA GLY A 13 -8.54 13.68 -9.25
C GLY A 13 -9.64 13.61 -8.20
N SER A 14 -10.89 13.86 -8.61
CA SER A 14 -12.08 13.90 -7.74
C SER A 14 -12.34 12.60 -6.98
N PHE A 15 -11.85 11.47 -7.48
CA PHE A 15 -12.04 10.15 -6.87
C PHE A 15 -10.81 9.64 -6.11
N ALA A 16 -9.72 10.42 -6.01
CA ALA A 16 -8.47 9.95 -5.38
C ALA A 16 -8.67 9.50 -3.93
N ALA A 17 -9.45 10.25 -3.15
CA ALA A 17 -9.76 9.91 -1.76
C ALA A 17 -10.58 8.62 -1.64
N ALA A 18 -11.60 8.46 -2.50
CA ALA A 18 -12.44 7.26 -2.51
C ALA A 18 -11.64 6.02 -2.96
N ALA A 19 -10.80 6.15 -3.99
CA ALA A 19 -9.93 5.08 -4.45
C ALA A 19 -8.92 4.67 -3.37
N ARG A 20 -8.32 5.63 -2.66
CA ARG A 20 -7.43 5.37 -1.53
C ARG A 20 -8.14 4.55 -0.44
N ALA A 21 -9.32 4.98 -0.01
CA ALA A 21 -10.10 4.27 1.00
C ALA A 21 -10.50 2.85 0.54
N ALA A 22 -10.85 2.70 -0.75
CA ALA A 22 -11.17 1.40 -1.32
C ALA A 22 -9.96 0.44 -1.28
N LEU A 23 -8.76 0.92 -1.62
CA LEU A 23 -7.55 0.11 -1.60
C LEU A 23 -7.10 -0.27 -0.17
N GLU A 24 -7.29 0.63 0.79
CA GLU A 24 -7.02 0.31 2.20
C GLU A 24 -7.97 -0.79 2.72
N ASN A 25 -9.27 -0.68 2.42
CA ASN A 25 -10.23 -1.72 2.77
C ASN A 25 -9.90 -3.04 2.05
N LEU A 26 -9.50 -2.98 0.77
CA LEU A 26 -9.10 -4.16 0.02
C LEU A 26 -7.88 -4.85 0.64
N ALA A 27 -6.86 -4.09 1.09
CA ALA A 27 -5.71 -4.66 1.79
C ALA A 27 -6.14 -5.41 3.06
N ARG A 28 -7.01 -4.81 3.88
CA ARG A 28 -7.54 -5.41 5.12
C ARG A 28 -8.34 -6.69 4.87
N THR A 29 -9.19 -6.70 3.84
CA THR A 29 -9.98 -7.89 3.50
C THR A 29 -9.10 -9.00 2.94
N LEU A 30 -8.27 -8.69 1.94
CA LEU A 30 -7.41 -9.69 1.31
C LEU A 30 -6.38 -10.27 2.28
N SER A 31 -5.89 -9.47 3.25
CA SER A 31 -4.96 -9.99 4.25
C SER A 31 -5.53 -11.14 5.07
N VAL A 32 -6.83 -11.10 5.37
CA VAL A 32 -7.52 -12.18 6.10
C VAL A 32 -7.79 -13.35 5.15
N GLU A 33 -8.42 -13.08 4.01
CA GLU A 33 -8.85 -14.12 3.05
C GLU A 33 -7.69 -14.96 2.51
N TRP A 34 -6.51 -14.35 2.36
CA TRP A 34 -5.36 -14.98 1.73
C TRP A 34 -4.22 -15.33 2.70
N ALA A 35 -4.38 -15.08 4.01
CA ALA A 35 -3.39 -15.46 5.03
C ALA A 35 -3.03 -16.96 4.97
N ARG A 36 -4.03 -17.83 4.80
CA ARG A 36 -3.84 -19.29 4.67
C ARG A 36 -2.99 -19.72 3.48
N TYR A 37 -2.83 -18.84 2.49
CA TYR A 37 -1.98 -19.07 1.31
C TYR A 37 -0.60 -18.42 1.45
N GLY A 38 -0.29 -17.87 2.62
CA GLY A 38 0.96 -17.13 2.85
C GLY A 38 1.09 -15.91 1.95
N VAL A 39 -0.02 -15.26 1.59
CA VAL A 39 -0.01 -14.03 0.79
C VAL A 39 -0.28 -12.83 1.69
N THR A 40 0.60 -11.83 1.65
CA THR A 40 0.37 -10.55 2.32
C THR A 40 -0.19 -9.52 1.36
N ALA A 41 -1.06 -8.64 1.86
CA ALA A 41 -1.65 -7.55 1.10
C ALA A 41 -1.43 -6.22 1.85
N VAL A 42 -0.79 -5.24 1.21
CA VAL A 42 -0.47 -3.95 1.84
C VAL A 42 -0.83 -2.81 0.88
N ALA A 43 -1.45 -1.76 1.42
CA ALA A 43 -1.70 -0.53 0.68
C ALA A 43 -0.56 0.49 0.90
N VAL A 44 -0.22 1.25 -0.13
CA VAL A 44 0.73 2.36 -0.05
C VAL A 44 0.06 3.62 -0.59
N ALA A 45 0.03 4.67 0.22
CA ALA A 45 -0.57 5.96 -0.11
C ALA A 45 0.51 7.03 -0.25
N PRO A 46 0.95 7.34 -1.49
CA PRO A 46 1.93 8.40 -1.74
C PRO A 46 1.30 9.78 -1.52
N GLY A 47 2.02 10.64 -0.82
CA GLY A 47 1.72 12.06 -0.70
C GLY A 47 1.96 12.83 -1.99
N VAL A 48 1.62 14.12 -1.99
CA VAL A 48 1.72 14.99 -3.17
C VAL A 48 3.17 15.16 -3.62
N ARG A 49 4.11 15.30 -2.68
CA ARG A 49 5.54 15.46 -2.94
C ARG A 49 6.37 14.19 -2.84
N THR A 50 5.74 13.03 -2.62
CA THR A 50 6.43 11.75 -2.61
C THR A 50 7.02 11.47 -3.98
N SER A 51 8.35 11.39 -4.04
CA SER A 51 9.10 11.01 -5.23
C SER A 51 8.89 9.55 -5.57
N ASP A 52 9.09 9.20 -6.85
CA ASP A 52 9.03 7.81 -7.29
C ASP A 52 10.14 6.96 -6.61
N GLY A 53 11.27 7.58 -6.25
CA GLY A 53 12.36 6.92 -5.53
C GLY A 53 11.97 6.51 -4.11
N GLU A 54 11.37 7.43 -3.33
CA GLU A 54 10.85 7.11 -1.98
C GLU A 54 9.76 6.03 -2.04
N LEU A 55 8.87 6.09 -3.04
CA LEU A 55 7.86 5.06 -3.24
C LEU A 55 8.50 3.70 -3.59
N ALA A 56 9.48 3.70 -4.51
CA ALA A 56 10.17 2.49 -4.92
C ALA A 56 10.96 1.84 -3.77
N GLU A 57 11.60 2.64 -2.92
CA GLU A 57 12.33 2.16 -1.75
C GLU A 57 11.40 1.41 -0.79
N LEU A 58 10.26 2.00 -0.45
CA LEU A 58 9.26 1.35 0.40
C LEU A 58 8.70 0.08 -0.26
N VAL A 59 8.38 0.13 -1.56
CA VAL A 59 7.90 -1.05 -2.31
C VAL A 59 8.93 -2.18 -2.27
N CYS A 60 10.20 -1.88 -2.54
CA CYS A 60 11.29 -2.86 -2.46
C CYS A 60 11.41 -3.46 -1.06
N PHE A 61 11.32 -2.64 -0.01
CA PHE A 61 11.30 -3.13 1.36
C PHE A 61 10.12 -4.07 1.64
N LEU A 62 8.90 -3.69 1.25
CA LEU A 62 7.69 -4.49 1.50
C LEU A 62 7.67 -5.82 0.72
N VAL A 63 8.26 -5.85 -0.47
CA VAL A 63 8.41 -7.09 -1.26
C VAL A 63 9.51 -8.00 -0.69
N SER A 64 10.51 -7.44 0.00
CA SER A 64 11.57 -8.23 0.63
C SER A 64 11.06 -9.09 1.80
N GLN A 65 11.90 -10.03 2.25
CA GLN A 65 11.64 -10.85 3.44
C GLN A 65 11.50 -10.01 4.71
N ALA A 66 12.21 -8.88 4.81
CA ALA A 66 12.05 -7.98 5.95
C ALA A 66 10.63 -7.37 6.02
N GLY A 67 9.93 -7.32 4.89
CA GLY A 67 8.54 -6.88 4.80
C GLY A 67 7.50 -7.97 5.07
N ASP A 68 7.87 -9.21 5.39
CA ASP A 68 6.94 -10.36 5.54
C ASP A 68 5.93 -10.18 6.68
N TYR A 69 6.24 -9.34 7.67
CA TYR A 69 5.35 -9.06 8.78
C TYR A 69 4.16 -8.17 8.40
N PHE A 70 4.27 -7.38 7.32
CA PHE A 70 3.25 -6.39 6.98
C PHE A 70 2.16 -6.99 6.09
N SER A 71 0.92 -6.93 6.58
CA SER A 71 -0.29 -7.33 5.87
C SER A 71 -1.50 -6.62 6.48
N GLY A 72 -2.50 -6.28 5.67
CA GLY A 72 -3.74 -5.65 6.11
C GLY A 72 -3.62 -4.19 6.53
N CYS A 73 -2.49 -3.54 6.23
CA CYS A 73 -2.19 -2.18 6.65
C CYS A 73 -2.01 -1.23 5.47
N VAL A 74 -1.94 0.07 5.79
CA VAL A 74 -1.59 1.14 4.86
C VAL A 74 -0.33 1.84 5.35
N PHE A 75 0.59 2.11 4.43
CA PHE A 75 1.71 3.02 4.65
C PHE A 75 1.39 4.37 3.99
N GLU A 76 1.35 5.42 4.79
CA GLU A 76 1.20 6.79 4.30
C GLU A 76 2.56 7.46 4.18
N LEU A 77 2.91 7.88 2.97
CA LEU A 77 4.12 8.66 2.71
C LEU A 77 3.74 10.14 2.78
N VAL A 78 3.71 10.68 3.99
CA VAL A 78 3.34 12.08 4.25
C VAL A 78 4.57 12.97 4.09
N GLU A 79 4.37 14.19 3.58
CA GLU A 79 5.40 15.24 3.51
C GLU A 79 6.15 15.41 4.83
N ARG A 80 7.48 15.55 4.76
CA ARG A 80 8.28 16.14 5.85
C ARG A 80 8.16 17.66 5.84
#